data_AF-Q9BCZ7-F1
#
_entry.id   AF-Q9BCZ7-F1
#
_cell.length_a   1.000
_cell.length_b   1.000
_cell.length_c   1.000
_cell.angle_alpha   90.00
_cell.angle_beta   90.00
_cell.angle_gamma   90.00
#
_symmetry.space_group_name_H-M   'P 1'
#
loop_
_entity.id
_entity.type
_entity.pdbx_description
1 polymer ?
#
loop_
_entity_poly.entity_id
_entity_poly.type
_entity_poly.pdbx_seq_one_letter_code
_entity_poly.pdbx_strand_id
1 'polypeptide(L)' 'TQRVRLLVRYIYNREEYTRFDSDVGEFRAVTELGRRDTEYYNKQKEYIERERAAVDTICRHNYEISDRFLV' A
#
# COMPACT_ATOMS: atom_id res chain seq x y z
N THR A 1 5.37 10.55 -17.24
CA THR A 1 4.32 10.20 -16.26
C THR A 1 4.83 10.49 -14.87
N GLN A 2 4.01 11.05 -13.98
CA GLN A 2 4.38 11.26 -12.58
C GLN A 2 4.58 9.91 -11.89
N ARG A 3 5.72 9.75 -11.21
CA ARG A 3 6.04 8.54 -10.43
C ARG A 3 5.27 8.61 -9.12
N VAL A 4 4.16 7.89 -9.05
CA VAL A 4 3.29 7.76 -7.86
C VAL A 4 3.54 6.39 -7.26
N ARG A 5 3.71 6.33 -5.94
CA ARG A 5 3.94 5.08 -5.19
C ARG A 5 3.06 5.06 -3.96
N LEU A 6 2.32 3.97 -3.78
CA LEU A 6 1.53 3.71 -2.59
C LEU A 6 2.33 2.84 -1.62
N LEU A 7 2.33 3.23 -0.35
CA LEU A 7 2.88 2.45 0.76
C LEU A 7 1.83 2.30 1.85
N VAL A 8 1.35 1.08 2.05
CA VAL A 8 0.48 0.74 3.18
C VAL A 8 1.35 0.11 4.25
N ARG A 9 1.46 0.77 5.40
CA ARG A 9 2.34 0.37 6.49
C ARG A 9 1.53 0.04 7.72
N TYR A 10 1.67 -1.18 8.21
CA TYR A 10 1.07 -1.60 9.45
C TYR A 10 2.10 -1.47 10.57
N ILE A 11 1.76 -0.64 11.57
CA ILE A 11 2.68 -0.23 12.63
C ILE A 11 2.05 -0.58 13.98
N TYR A 12 2.79 -1.31 14.80
CA TYR A 12 2.42 -1.65 16.17
C TYR A 12 3.58 -1.31 17.10
N ASN A 13 3.31 -0.64 18.23
CA ASN A 13 4.35 -0.17 19.15
C ASN A 13 5.50 0.63 18.48
N ARG A 14 5.16 1.47 17.50
CA ARG A 14 6.11 2.25 16.67
C ARG A 14 7.03 1.39 15.78
N GLU A 15 6.81 0.09 15.71
CA GLU A 15 7.52 -0.83 14.85
C GLU A 15 6.62 -1.23 13.67
N GLU A 16 7.12 -1.04 12.46
CA GLU A 16 6.44 -1.49 11.25
C GLU A 16 6.61 -3.00 11.13
N TYR A 17 5.51 -3.76 11.04
CA TYR A 17 5.56 -5.22 11.03
C TYR A 17 5.24 -5.82 9.65
N THR A 18 4.37 -5.20 8.86
CA THR A 18 4.12 -5.59 7.46
C THR A 18 3.83 -4.37 6.58
N ARG A 19 4.18 -4.49 5.29
CA ARG A 19 4.08 -3.41 4.30
C ARG A 19 3.56 -3.93 2.98
N PHE A 20 2.62 -3.22 2.37
CA PHE A 20 2.38 -3.30 0.92
C PHE A 20 3.08 -2.14 0.21
N ASP A 21 3.70 -2.45 -0.91
CA ASP A 21 4.38 -1.50 -1.78
C ASP A 21 3.86 -1.68 -3.21
N SER A 22 3.29 -0.64 -3.80
CA SER A 22 2.72 -0.72 -5.15
C SER A 22 3.76 -1.08 -6.21
N ASP A 23 5.03 -0.75 -5.99
CA ASP A 23 6.12 -1.12 -6.92
C ASP A 23 6.42 -2.63 -6.87
N VAL A 24 6.03 -3.32 -5.78
CA VAL A 24 6.21 -4.77 -5.58
C VAL A 24 4.92 -5.55 -5.84
N GLY A 25 3.77 -5.01 -5.45
CA GLY A 25 2.45 -5.59 -5.67
C GLY A 25 2.03 -6.65 -4.67
N GLU A 26 2.68 -6.76 -3.50
CA GLU A 26 2.32 -7.70 -2.43
C GLU A 26 2.71 -7.18 -1.05
N PHE A 27 2.13 -7.77 -0.01
CA PHE A 27 2.59 -7.54 1.36
C PHE A 27 3.91 -8.26 1.62
N ARG A 28 4.80 -7.60 2.36
CA ARG A 28 6.04 -8.18 2.89
C ARG A 28 6.17 -7.91 4.38
N ALA A 29 6.52 -8.95 5.12
CA ALA A 29 6.85 -8.85 6.52
C ALA A 29 8.13 -8.02 6.67
N VAL A 30 8.06 -6.98 7.49
CA VAL A 30 9.22 -6.15 7.86
C VAL A 30 9.90 -6.73 9.09
N THR A 31 9.14 -7.38 9.97
CA THR A 31 9.60 -8.05 11.18
C THR A 31 9.02 -9.45 11.26
N GLU A 32 9.54 -10.27 12.17
CA GLU A 32 9.04 -11.63 12.40
C GLU A 32 7.54 -11.65 12.75
N LEU A 33 7.10 -10.67 13.55
CA LEU A 33 5.71 -10.51 13.99
C LEU A 33 4.74 -10.48 12.79
N GLY A 34 5.12 -9.81 11.71
CA GLY A 34 4.25 -9.59 10.56
C GLY A 34 4.16 -10.76 9.58
N ARG A 35 4.85 -11.88 9.80
CA ARG A 35 4.80 -13.02 8.86
C ARG A 35 3.39 -13.57 8.67
N ARG A 36 2.67 -13.82 9.78
CA ARG A 36 1.30 -14.35 9.73
C ARG A 36 0.34 -13.40 9.03
N ASP A 37 0.41 -12.11 9.35
CA ASP A 37 -0.46 -11.10 8.76
C ASP A 37 -0.15 -10.92 7.27
N THR A 38 1.13 -10.91 6.90
CA THR A 38 1.57 -10.86 5.49
C THR A 38 1.00 -12.02 4.67
N GLU A 39 1.11 -13.25 5.17
CA GLU A 39 0.53 -14.41 4.51
C GLU A 39 -0.99 -14.33 4.41
N TYR A 40 -1.65 -13.88 5.48
CA TYR A 40 -3.10 -13.72 5.52
C TYR A 40 -3.56 -12.72 4.44
N TYR A 41 -2.96 -11.53 4.41
CA TYR A 41 -3.30 -10.49 3.43
C TYR A 41 -3.02 -10.94 1.99
N ASN A 42 -1.88 -11.59 1.72
CA ASN A 42 -1.57 -12.07 0.38
C ASN A 42 -2.47 -13.22 -0.08
N LYS A 43 -3.04 -14.01 0.84
CA LYS A 43 -4.04 -15.06 0.51
C LYS A 43 -5.41 -14.47 0.18
N GLN A 44 -5.72 -13.26 0.63
CA GLN A 44 -6.99 -12.58 0.35
C GLN A 44 -6.96 -11.86 -1.01
N LYS A 45 -7.38 -12.57 -2.07
CA LYS A 45 -7.34 -12.07 -3.45
C LYS A 45 -7.99 -10.70 -3.64
N GLU A 46 -9.22 -10.52 -3.15
CA GLU A 46 -9.92 -9.24 -3.32
C GLU A 46 -9.19 -8.08 -2.61
N TYR A 47 -8.61 -8.37 -1.45
CA TYR A 47 -7.87 -7.38 -0.68
C TYR A 47 -6.59 -6.95 -1.40
N ILE A 48 -5.74 -7.91 -1.82
CA ILE A 48 -4.48 -7.57 -2.52
C ILE A 48 -4.72 -6.89 -3.87
N GLU A 49 -5.76 -7.28 -4.62
CA GLU A 49 -6.12 -6.59 -5.87
C GLU A 49 -6.59 -5.16 -5.64
N ARG A 50 -7.32 -4.90 -4.55
CA ARG A 50 -7.71 -3.54 -4.19
C ARG A 50 -6.49 -2.68 -3.84
N GLU A 51 -5.54 -3.21 -3.07
CA GLU A 51 -4.31 -2.49 -2.73
C GLU A 51 -3.44 -2.22 -3.98
N ARG A 52 -3.39 -3.15 -4.94
CA ARG A 52 -2.74 -2.95 -6.25
C ARG A 52 -3.37 -1.81 -7.04
N ALA A 53 -4.71 -1.73 -7.07
CA ALA A 53 -5.43 -0.67 -7.78
C ALA A 53 -5.33 0.70 -7.10
N ALA A 54 -5.09 0.74 -5.79
CA ALA A 54 -5.11 1.97 -4.99
C ALA A 54 -4.05 3.01 -5.37
N VAL A 55 -2.96 2.61 -6.06
CA VAL A 55 -1.99 3.57 -6.60
C VAL A 55 -2.63 4.52 -7.63
N ASP A 56 -3.55 4.02 -8.45
CA ASP A 56 -4.23 4.83 -9.46
C ASP A 56 -5.54 5.40 -8.93
N THR A 57 -6.36 4.58 -8.26
CA THR A 57 -7.70 4.99 -7.82
C THR A 57 -7.69 5.94 -6.63
N ILE A 58 -6.64 5.92 -5.80
CA ILE A 58 -6.50 6.81 -4.64
C ILE A 58 -5.37 7.80 -4.89
N CYS A 59 -4.13 7.33 -5.09
CA CYS A 59 -2.98 8.23 -5.07
C CYS A 59 -2.96 9.16 -6.29
N ARG A 60 -2.99 8.60 -7.50
CA ARG A 60 -2.98 9.42 -8.73
C ARG A 60 -4.24 10.27 -8.85
N HIS A 61 -5.41 9.66 -8.61
CA HIS A 61 -6.68 10.36 -8.63
C HIS A 61 -6.69 11.59 -7.70
N ASN A 62 -6.31 11.41 -6.43
CA ASN A 62 -6.29 12.52 -5.47
C ASN A 62 -5.22 13.56 -5.81
N TYR A 63 -4.06 13.12 -6.31
CA TYR A 63 -3.02 14.05 -6.73
C TYR A 63 -3.51 14.96 -7.87
N GLU A 64 -4.15 14.40 -8.90
CA GLU A 64 -4.74 15.17 -10.01
C GLU A 64 -5.85 16.13 -9.56
N ILE A 65 -6.56 15.81 -8.48
CA ILE A 65 -7.55 16.71 -7.86
C ILE A 65 -6.82 17.84 -7.13
N SER A 66 -5.89 17.51 -6.22
CA SER A 66 -5.14 18.50 -5.43
C SER A 66 -4.34 19.47 -6.30
N ASP A 67 -3.71 18.97 -7.36
CA ASP A 67 -2.93 19.78 -8.31
C ASP A 67 -3.77 20.91 -8.93
N ARG A 68 -5.07 20.66 -9.17
CA ARG A 68 -6.01 21.69 -9.69
C ARG A 68 -6.39 22.76 -8.65
N PHE A 69 -6.25 22.47 -7.36
CA PHE A 69 -6.61 23.39 -6.27
C PHE A 69 -5.40 24.12 -5.67
N LEU A 70 -4.19 23.64 -5.92
CA LEU A 70 -2.94 24.24 -5.45
C LEU A 70 -2.37 25.30 -6.42
N VAL A 71 -3.23 25.88 -7.27
CA VAL A 71 -2.91 26.99 -8.20
C VAL A 71 -2.84 28.32 -7.46
#